data_AF-A0A4Z0RAC7-F1
#
_entry.id   AF-A0A4Z0RAC7-F1
#
_cell.length_a   1.000
_cell.length_b   1.000
_cell.length_c   1.000
_cell.angle_alpha   90.00
_cell.angle_beta   90.00
_cell.angle_gamma   90.00
#
_symmetry.space_group_name_H-M   'P 1'
#
loop_
_entity.id
_entity.type
_entity.pdbx_description
1 polymer ?
#
loop_
_entity_poly.entity_id
_entity_poly.type
_entity_poly.pdbx_seq_one_letter_code
_entity_poly.pdbx_strand_id
1 'polypeptide(L)'
;MDKIASTTSILELAPEELIIATQLEPSTYVVTVKVYEREHFLANPNLSVNQKQIDLYSIYPGRLIQTFAEIKDKYEGWSKIDKTLPTELIGIHNQDPYILYIQFSINQRYFQYKRCLASSSETVQEELFGRKDHSRLRALCHEDEQYLISKLRFMPKAKKAISFYSLKTSYGFTHAKRHLTFR
;
A
#
# COMPACT_ATOMS: atom_id res chain seq x y z
N MET A 1 -18.33 -18.45 33.15
CA MET A 1 -17.88 -19.33 32.05
C MET A 1 -17.98 -18.52 30.78
N ASP A 2 -16.91 -17.76 30.51
CA ASP A 2 -16.88 -16.79 29.42
C ASP A 2 -16.87 -17.53 28.09
N LYS A 3 -17.88 -17.24 27.27
CA LYS A 3 -17.84 -17.57 25.85
C LYS A 3 -16.53 -17.01 25.32
N ILE A 4 -15.67 -17.89 24.81
CA ILE A 4 -14.52 -17.51 23.98
C ILE A 4 -15.12 -16.75 22.80
N ALA A 5 -15.18 -15.43 22.94
CA ALA A 5 -15.66 -14.53 21.92
C ALA A 5 -14.82 -14.78 20.69
N SER A 6 -15.48 -15.02 19.56
CA SER A 6 -14.88 -15.30 18.26
C SER A 6 -13.54 -14.57 18.11
N THR A 7 -12.46 -15.35 18.03
CA THR A 7 -11.06 -14.88 17.93
C THR A 7 -10.81 -14.01 16.69
N THR A 8 -11.80 -14.00 15.79
CA THR A 8 -11.84 -13.25 14.54
C THR A 8 -13.14 -12.46 14.43
N SER A 9 -13.06 -11.17 14.10
CA SER A 9 -14.21 -10.34 13.71
C SER A 9 -14.02 -9.86 12.27
N ILE A 10 -15.09 -9.85 11.48
CA ILE A 10 -15.09 -9.40 10.08
C ILE A 10 -16.19 -8.36 9.95
N LEU A 11 -15.84 -7.22 9.37
CA LEU A 11 -16.73 -6.10 9.08
C LEU A 11 -16.57 -5.73 7.61
N GLU A 12 -17.67 -5.76 6.87
CA GLU A 12 -17.73 -5.26 5.49
C GLU A 12 -17.95 -3.75 5.51
N LEU A 13 -17.12 -3.01 4.78
CA LEU A 13 -17.28 -1.59 4.50
C LEU A 13 -17.92 -1.45 3.12
N ALA A 14 -19.25 -1.45 3.10
CA ALA A 14 -20.02 -1.04 1.94
C ALA A 14 -20.31 0.47 2.04
N PRO A 15 -20.21 1.24 0.94
CA PRO A 15 -20.08 0.80 -0.46
C PRO A 15 -18.64 0.59 -0.98
N GLU A 16 -17.60 0.78 -0.16
CA GLU A 16 -16.19 0.79 -0.59
C GLU A 16 -15.63 -0.57 -1.06
N GLU A 17 -16.42 -1.64 -0.98
CA GLU A 17 -16.01 -3.01 -1.28
C GLU A 17 -14.75 -3.43 -0.51
N LEU A 18 -14.66 -2.98 0.75
CA LEU A 18 -13.56 -3.29 1.66
C LEU A 18 -14.01 -4.21 2.78
N ILE A 19 -13.07 -4.99 3.31
CA ILE A 19 -13.26 -5.85 4.48
C ILE A 19 -12.23 -5.46 5.54
N ILE A 20 -12.71 -5.09 6.72
CA ILE A 20 -11.90 -5.02 7.93
C ILE A 20 -12.02 -6.36 8.63
N ALA A 21 -10.89 -7.01 8.87
CA ALA A 21 -10.86 -8.27 9.59
C ALA A 21 -9.85 -8.21 10.73
N THR A 22 -10.19 -8.83 11.86
CA THR A 22 -9.38 -8.78 13.08
C THR A 22 -9.03 -10.15 13.58
N GLN A 23 -7.88 -10.26 14.24
CA GLN A 23 -7.42 -11.49 14.85
C GLN A 23 -6.72 -11.15 16.17
N LEU A 24 -7.20 -11.70 17.28
CA LEU A 24 -6.53 -11.59 18.57
C LEU A 24 -5.40 -12.62 18.64
N GLU A 25 -4.18 -12.17 18.93
CA GLU A 25 -3.04 -13.02 19.27
C GLU A 25 -3.01 -13.22 20.79
N PRO A 26 -3.41 -14.40 21.31
CA PRO A 26 -3.59 -14.59 22.75
C PRO A 26 -2.28 -14.49 23.54
N SER A 27 -1.16 -14.85 22.91
CA SER A 27 0.17 -14.85 23.54
C SER A 27 0.70 -13.46 23.84
N THR A 28 0.35 -12.47 23.02
CA THR A 28 0.83 -11.08 23.14
C THR A 28 -0.27 -10.11 23.55
N TYR A 29 -1.52 -10.56 23.58
CA TYR A 29 -2.71 -9.73 23.83
C TYR A 29 -2.79 -8.52 22.88
N VAL A 30 -2.37 -8.74 21.62
CA VAL A 30 -2.42 -7.77 20.54
C VAL A 30 -3.52 -8.20 19.55
N VAL A 31 -4.34 -7.26 19.13
CA VAL A 31 -5.27 -7.44 18.03
C VAL A 31 -4.60 -6.95 16.75
N THR A 32 -4.50 -7.84 15.79
CA THR A 32 -4.15 -7.48 14.42
C THR A 32 -5.42 -7.07 13.69
N VAL A 33 -5.44 -5.90 13.06
CA VAL A 33 -6.52 -5.42 12.20
C VAL A 33 -5.99 -5.30 10.78
N LYS A 34 -6.62 -5.99 9.84
CA LYS A 34 -6.25 -6.02 8.43
C LYS A 34 -7.38 -5.46 7.59
N VAL A 35 -7.04 -4.64 6.60
CA VAL A 35 -7.98 -4.10 5.61
C VAL A 35 -7.71 -4.78 4.27
N TYR A 36 -8.76 -5.29 3.64
CA TYR A 36 -8.67 -6.00 2.37
C TYR A 36 -9.65 -5.43 1.35
N GLU A 37 -9.27 -5.50 0.08
CA GLU A 37 -10.26 -5.53 -0.99
C GLU A 37 -11.14 -6.78 -0.84
N ARG A 38 -12.46 -6.61 -0.98
CA ARG A 38 -13.43 -7.69 -0.80
C ARG A 38 -13.08 -8.91 -1.64
N GLU A 39 -12.74 -8.71 -2.91
CA GLU A 39 -12.34 -9.80 -3.83
C GLU A 39 -11.10 -10.57 -3.33
N HIS A 40 -10.09 -9.87 -2.81
CA HIS A 40 -8.88 -10.48 -2.28
C HIS A 40 -9.12 -11.25 -0.99
N PHE A 41 -10.04 -10.76 -0.15
CA PHE A 41 -10.45 -11.47 1.05
C PHE A 41 -11.26 -12.72 0.70
N LEU A 42 -12.23 -12.63 -0.21
CA LEU A 42 -13.06 -13.76 -0.61
C LEU A 42 -12.24 -14.87 -1.28
N ALA A 43 -11.21 -14.52 -2.03
CA ALA A 43 -10.29 -15.51 -2.62
C ALA A 43 -9.49 -16.30 -1.56
N ASN A 44 -9.20 -15.71 -0.40
CA ASN A 44 -8.54 -16.38 0.71
C ASN A 44 -8.93 -15.73 2.06
N PRO A 45 -9.99 -16.20 2.74
CA PRO A 45 -10.46 -15.57 3.97
C PRO A 45 -9.58 -15.88 5.20
N ASN A 46 -8.56 -16.73 5.07
CA ASN A 46 -7.69 -17.09 6.17
C ASN A 46 -6.70 -15.96 6.49
N LEU A 47 -6.96 -15.22 7.58
CA LEU A 47 -6.15 -14.08 8.01
C LEU A 47 -4.69 -14.40 8.30
N SER A 48 -4.39 -15.60 8.79
CA SER A 48 -3.02 -15.99 9.11
C SER A 48 -2.16 -16.20 7.85
N VAL A 49 -2.80 -16.48 6.71
CA VAL A 49 -2.13 -16.82 5.45
C VAL A 49 -2.32 -15.73 4.39
N ASN A 50 -3.44 -15.02 4.40
CA ASN A 50 -3.72 -13.99 3.41
C ASN A 50 -2.89 -12.73 3.68
N GLN A 51 -1.91 -12.52 2.79
CA GLN A 51 -0.99 -11.38 2.79
C GLN A 51 -1.41 -10.23 1.86
N LYS A 52 -2.58 -10.34 1.20
CA LYS A 52 -3.11 -9.33 0.27
C LYS A 52 -3.86 -8.19 0.97
N GLN A 53 -3.61 -7.95 2.25
CA GLN A 53 -4.15 -6.77 2.93
C GLN A 53 -3.56 -5.50 2.33
N ILE A 54 -4.38 -4.48 2.15
CA ILE A 54 -3.96 -3.15 1.70
C ILE A 54 -3.47 -2.29 2.87
N ASP A 55 -3.86 -2.63 4.10
CA ASP A 55 -3.41 -1.96 5.33
C ASP A 55 -3.41 -2.95 6.51
N LEU A 56 -2.49 -2.73 7.46
CA LEU A 56 -2.28 -3.57 8.64
C LEU A 56 -2.03 -2.71 9.87
N TYR A 57 -2.74 -3.00 10.96
CA TYR A 57 -2.60 -2.33 12.25
C TYR A 57 -2.42 -3.35 13.37
N SER A 58 -1.60 -3.00 14.36
CA SER A 58 -1.44 -3.76 15.60
C SER A 58 -1.88 -2.88 16.76
N ILE A 59 -2.93 -3.30 17.47
CA ILE A 59 -3.56 -2.50 18.53
C ILE A 59 -3.83 -3.35 19.77
N TYR A 60 -4.04 -2.69 20.91
CA TYR A 60 -4.58 -3.35 22.09
C TYR A 60 -6.11 -3.52 21.97
N PRO A 61 -6.71 -4.58 22.56
CA PRO A 61 -8.16 -4.83 22.48
C PRO A 61 -9.03 -3.64 22.87
N GLY A 62 -8.62 -2.86 23.88
CA GLY A 62 -9.36 -1.66 24.33
C GLY A 62 -9.47 -0.53 23.30
N ARG A 63 -8.73 -0.58 22.19
CA ARG A 63 -8.80 0.42 21.10
C ARG A 63 -9.62 -0.02 19.89
N LEU A 64 -10.15 -1.24 19.89
CA LEU A 64 -10.76 -1.85 18.70
C LEU A 64 -11.85 -0.99 18.06
N ILE A 65 -12.79 -0.50 18.87
CA ILE A 65 -13.92 0.32 18.40
C ILE A 65 -13.44 1.64 17.80
N GLN A 66 -12.48 2.30 18.46
CA GLN A 66 -11.89 3.54 17.97
C GLN A 66 -11.15 3.31 16.65
N THR A 67 -10.34 2.26 16.56
CA THR A 67 -9.61 1.92 15.33
C THR A 67 -10.55 1.60 14.18
N PHE A 68 -11.67 0.91 14.43
CA PHE A 68 -12.68 0.68 13.39
C PHE A 68 -13.30 1.97 12.87
N ALA A 69 -13.64 2.92 13.76
CA ALA A 69 -14.15 4.22 13.36
C ALA A 69 -13.12 5.00 12.54
N GLU A 70 -11.86 4.99 12.96
CA GLU A 70 -10.75 5.65 12.25
C GLU A 70 -10.51 5.04 10.86
N ILE A 71 -10.56 3.71 10.73
CA ILE A 71 -10.42 3.03 9.43
C ILE A 71 -11.61 3.37 8.53
N LYS A 72 -12.84 3.31 9.05
CA LYS A 72 -14.04 3.65 8.27
C LYS A 72 -13.97 5.07 7.73
N ASP A 73 -13.64 6.03 8.58
CA ASP A 73 -13.48 7.44 8.23
C ASP A 73 -12.31 7.69 7.26
N LYS A 74 -11.20 6.95 7.41
CA LYS A 74 -10.07 6.99 6.46
C LYS A 74 -10.50 6.52 5.07
N TYR A 75 -11.22 5.41 4.98
CA TYR A 75 -11.62 4.80 3.71
C TYR A 75 -12.95 5.32 3.17
N GLU A 76 -13.61 6.27 3.83
CA GLU A 76 -14.82 6.88 3.30
C GLU A 76 -14.59 7.47 1.90
N GLY A 77 -15.47 7.11 0.96
CA GLY A 77 -15.34 7.53 -0.43
C GLY A 77 -14.08 7.00 -1.12
N TRP A 78 -13.50 5.91 -0.61
CA TRP A 78 -12.40 5.22 -1.26
C TRP A 78 -12.89 4.68 -2.60
N SER A 79 -12.56 5.41 -3.65
CA SER A 79 -12.90 5.07 -5.01
C SER A 79 -11.65 4.79 -5.81
N LYS A 80 -11.81 3.95 -6.82
CA LYS A 80 -10.83 3.80 -7.89
C LYS A 80 -10.49 5.17 -8.48
N ILE A 81 -9.25 5.34 -8.90
CA ILE A 81 -8.82 6.57 -9.57
C ILE A 81 -9.42 6.62 -10.99
N ASP A 82 -9.73 7.81 -11.46
CA ASP A 82 -10.03 8.01 -12.88
C ASP A 82 -8.71 8.10 -13.67
N LYS A 83 -8.41 7.02 -14.40
CA LYS A 83 -7.17 6.89 -15.19
C LYS A 83 -7.13 7.80 -16.42
N THR A 84 -8.26 8.40 -16.81
CA THR A 84 -8.35 9.33 -17.94
C THR A 84 -7.87 10.74 -17.58
N LEU A 85 -7.85 11.07 -16.29
CA LEU A 85 -7.44 12.38 -15.81
C LEU A 85 -5.91 12.57 -15.92
N PRO A 86 -5.47 13.81 -16.22
CA PRO A 86 -4.05 14.12 -16.29
C PRO A 86 -3.39 13.96 -14.93
N THR A 87 -2.13 13.52 -14.95
CA THR A 87 -1.30 13.42 -13.76
C THR A 87 -0.29 14.55 -13.76
N GLU A 88 -0.27 15.32 -12.68
CA GLU A 88 0.62 16.46 -12.51
C GLU A 88 1.65 16.17 -11.44
N LEU A 89 2.92 16.39 -11.76
CA LEU A 89 4.02 16.23 -10.83
C LEU A 89 4.14 17.48 -9.95
N ILE A 90 4.07 17.33 -8.64
CA ILE A 90 4.14 18.44 -7.67
C ILE A 90 5.57 18.61 -7.18
N GLY A 91 6.20 17.52 -6.72
CA GLY A 91 7.50 17.60 -6.06
C GLY A 91 8.26 16.29 -6.09
N ILE A 92 9.58 16.38 -6.08
CA ILE A 92 10.50 15.25 -5.92
C ILE A 92 11.38 15.57 -4.72
N HIS A 93 11.36 14.71 -3.71
CA HIS A 93 12.12 14.89 -2.48
C HIS A 93 13.13 13.76 -2.36
N ASN A 94 14.39 14.10 -2.55
CA ASN A 94 15.53 13.18 -2.64
C ASN A 94 16.63 13.51 -1.62
N GLN A 95 16.26 14.13 -0.49
CA GLN A 95 17.18 14.50 0.58
C GLN A 95 17.74 13.25 1.30
N ASP A 96 17.01 12.14 1.28
CA ASP A 96 17.43 10.86 1.83
C ASP A 96 18.08 10.01 0.71
N PRO A 97 19.30 9.49 0.89
CA PRO A 97 19.96 8.64 -0.10
C PRO A 97 19.33 7.25 -0.26
N TYR A 98 18.52 6.79 0.70
CA TYR A 98 17.88 5.48 0.71
C TYR A 98 16.40 5.52 0.35
N ILE A 99 15.76 6.69 0.44
CA ILE A 99 14.33 6.84 0.21
C ILE A 99 14.07 7.97 -0.78
N LEU A 100 13.33 7.65 -1.84
CA LEU A 100 12.80 8.63 -2.78
C LEU A 100 11.32 8.85 -2.50
N TYR A 101 10.95 10.12 -2.38
CA TYR A 101 9.54 10.53 -2.36
C TYR A 101 9.21 11.37 -3.59
N ILE A 102 8.06 11.09 -4.20
CA ILE A 102 7.50 11.89 -5.29
C ILE A 102 6.06 12.23 -4.94
N GLN A 103 5.74 13.52 -4.95
CA GLN A 103 4.38 14.01 -4.80
C GLN A 103 3.81 14.36 -6.17
N PHE A 104 2.57 13.95 -6.40
CA PHE A 104 1.85 14.21 -7.64
C PHE A 104 0.34 14.25 -7.37
N SER A 105 -0.43 14.79 -8.32
CA SER A 105 -1.89 14.84 -8.24
C SER A 105 -2.53 14.24 -9.48
N ILE A 106 -3.79 13.83 -9.29
CA ILE A 106 -4.74 13.55 -10.36
C ILE A 106 -5.99 14.33 -10.00
N ASN A 107 -6.25 15.40 -10.77
CA ASN A 107 -7.28 16.37 -10.45
C ASN A 107 -7.11 16.90 -9.01
N GLN A 108 -8.12 16.75 -8.15
CA GLN A 108 -8.10 17.24 -6.75
C GLN A 108 -7.55 16.22 -5.74
N ARG A 109 -7.13 15.03 -6.20
CA ARG A 109 -6.54 13.99 -5.35
C ARG A 109 -5.03 14.05 -5.44
N TYR A 110 -4.37 13.85 -4.31
CA TYR A 110 -2.92 13.95 -4.21
C TYR A 110 -2.35 12.63 -3.71
N PHE A 111 -1.14 12.34 -4.17
CA PHE A 111 -0.52 11.05 -3.96
C PHE A 111 0.94 11.22 -3.64
N GLN A 112 1.42 10.30 -2.81
CA GLN A 112 2.82 10.16 -2.45
C GLN A 112 3.30 8.80 -2.95
N TYR A 113 4.20 8.83 -3.93
CA TYR A 113 5.03 7.70 -4.26
C TYR A 113 6.22 7.64 -3.31
N LYS A 114 6.49 6.46 -2.78
CA LYS A 114 7.65 6.16 -1.95
C LYS A 114 8.40 4.97 -2.52
N ARG A 115 9.70 5.12 -2.73
CA ARG A 115 10.63 4.03 -3.04
C ARG A 115 11.69 3.93 -1.97
N CYS A 116 11.87 2.75 -1.40
CA CYS A 116 12.86 2.48 -0.36
C CYS A 116 13.86 1.44 -0.86
N LEU A 117 15.15 1.81 -0.91
CA LEU A 117 16.22 0.93 -1.36
C LEU A 117 16.47 -0.20 -0.36
N ALA A 118 16.38 0.08 0.95
CA ALA A 118 16.68 -0.89 2.00
C ALA A 118 15.69 -2.07 2.00
N SER A 119 14.41 -1.80 1.81
CA SER A 119 13.35 -2.83 1.75
C SER A 119 13.04 -3.30 0.33
N SER A 120 13.72 -2.76 -0.67
CA SER A 120 13.44 -3.00 -2.09
C SER A 120 11.95 -2.87 -2.46
N SER A 121 11.28 -1.87 -1.88
CA SER A 121 9.83 -1.69 -2.02
C SER A 121 9.47 -0.35 -2.68
N GLU A 122 8.35 -0.37 -3.39
CA GLU A 122 7.71 0.79 -3.99
C GLU A 122 6.23 0.78 -3.63
N THR A 123 5.71 1.94 -3.25
CA THR A 123 4.32 2.11 -2.85
C THR A 123 3.78 3.45 -3.32
N VAL A 124 2.47 3.54 -3.54
CA VAL A 124 1.76 4.79 -3.76
C VAL A 124 0.57 4.86 -2.82
N GLN A 125 0.49 5.96 -2.08
CA GLN A 125 -0.60 6.23 -1.14
C GLN A 125 -1.26 7.56 -1.50
N GLU A 126 -2.56 7.65 -1.28
CA GLU A 126 -3.30 8.90 -1.38
C GLU A 126 -3.09 9.73 -0.11
N GLU A 127 -2.90 11.03 -0.29
CA GLU A 127 -2.73 12.00 0.77
C GLU A 127 -4.07 12.68 1.10
N LEU A 128 -4.58 12.42 2.31
CA LEU A 128 -5.83 12.96 2.84
C LEU A 128 -5.56 14.26 3.61
N PHE A 129 -5.73 15.41 2.94
CA PHE A 129 -5.55 16.71 3.59
C PHE A 129 -6.55 16.93 4.72
N GLY A 130 -6.10 17.58 5.80
CA GLY A 130 -6.92 17.87 6.98
C GLY A 130 -6.97 16.75 8.02
N ARG A 131 -6.39 15.57 7.75
CA ARG A 131 -6.25 14.48 8.72
C ARG A 131 -4.96 14.61 9.53
N LYS A 132 -4.95 14.03 10.75
CA LYS A 132 -3.75 13.95 11.60
C LYS A 132 -2.68 13.08 10.93
N ASP A 133 -1.41 13.29 11.28
CA ASP A 133 -0.27 12.66 10.59
C ASP A 133 -0.37 11.14 10.40
N HIS A 134 -0.91 10.40 11.38
CA HIS A 134 -1.01 8.94 11.32
C HIS A 134 -2.09 8.42 10.37
N SER A 135 -3.10 9.24 10.03
CA SER A 135 -4.19 8.89 9.12
C SER A 135 -4.16 9.68 7.81
N ARG A 136 -3.10 10.47 7.59
CA ARG A 136 -2.94 11.31 6.41
C ARG A 136 -2.70 10.50 5.12
N LEU A 137 -2.22 9.26 5.22
CA LEU A 137 -1.93 8.43 4.06
C LEU A 137 -2.89 7.24 3.98
N ARG A 138 -3.56 7.09 2.84
CA ARG A 138 -4.50 6.01 2.54
C ARG A 138 -3.95 5.11 1.43
N ALA A 139 -3.94 3.80 1.70
CA ALA A 139 -3.55 2.81 0.69
C ALA A 139 -4.54 2.79 -0.48
N LEU A 140 -4.02 2.50 -1.67
CA LEU A 140 -4.81 2.32 -2.87
C LEU A 140 -5.13 0.83 -3.07
N CYS A 141 -6.08 0.54 -3.96
CA CYS A 141 -6.23 -0.82 -4.44
C CYS A 141 -4.99 -1.22 -5.24
N HIS A 142 -4.74 -2.52 -5.31
CA HIS A 142 -3.52 -3.01 -5.97
C HIS A 142 -3.43 -2.56 -7.43
N GLU A 143 -4.54 -2.59 -8.16
CA GLU A 143 -4.59 -2.20 -9.57
C GLU A 143 -4.18 -0.74 -9.79
N ASP A 144 -4.70 0.17 -8.97
CA ASP A 144 -4.42 1.60 -9.10
C ASP A 144 -3.01 1.95 -8.63
N GLU A 145 -2.53 1.33 -7.55
CA GLU A 145 -1.14 1.50 -7.12
C GLU A 145 -0.17 1.11 -8.24
N GLN A 146 -0.35 -0.07 -8.84
CA GLN A 146 0.52 -0.53 -9.93
C GLN A 146 0.41 0.36 -11.18
N TYR A 147 -0.80 0.81 -11.53
CA TYR A 147 -0.99 1.76 -12.62
C TYR A 147 -0.21 3.05 -12.39
N LEU A 148 -0.30 3.64 -11.19
CA LEU A 148 0.38 4.90 -10.87
C LEU A 148 1.90 4.76 -10.82
N ILE A 149 2.41 3.67 -10.25
CA ILE A 149 3.85 3.35 -10.29
C ILE A 149 4.33 3.27 -11.73
N SER A 150 3.59 2.55 -12.59
CA SER A 150 3.92 2.45 -14.01
C SER A 150 3.91 3.82 -14.68
N LYS A 151 2.85 4.61 -14.49
CA LYS A 151 2.72 5.97 -15.06
C LYS A 151 3.91 6.86 -14.70
N LEU A 152 4.33 6.88 -13.43
CA LEU A 152 5.50 7.65 -12.98
C LEU A 152 6.81 7.21 -13.66
N ARG A 153 6.99 5.91 -13.90
CA ARG A 153 8.18 5.37 -14.60
C ARG A 153 8.26 5.79 -16.07
N PHE A 154 7.15 6.23 -16.66
CA PHE A 154 7.11 6.77 -18.03
C PHE A 154 7.06 8.30 -18.08
N MET A 155 6.84 8.99 -16.96
CA MET A 155 6.92 10.46 -16.90
C MET A 155 8.39 10.91 -16.88
N PRO A 156 8.87 11.77 -17.82
CA PRO A 156 10.30 12.06 -17.98
C PRO A 156 11.01 12.51 -16.69
N LYS A 157 10.40 13.43 -15.93
CA LYS A 157 10.98 13.95 -14.67
C LYS A 157 11.01 12.89 -13.57
N ALA A 158 9.91 12.16 -13.36
CA ALA A 158 9.83 11.12 -12.34
C ALA A 158 10.71 9.91 -12.70
N LYS A 159 10.69 9.44 -13.95
CA LYS A 159 11.58 8.40 -14.48
C LYS A 159 13.04 8.68 -14.17
N LYS A 160 13.49 9.92 -14.43
CA LYS A 160 14.86 10.33 -14.14
C LYS A 160 15.17 10.20 -12.65
N ALA A 161 14.31 10.70 -11.77
CA ALA A 161 14.49 10.56 -10.32
C ALA A 161 14.51 9.09 -9.87
N ILE A 162 13.54 8.29 -10.32
CA ILE A 162 13.42 6.86 -10.01
C ILE A 162 14.69 6.09 -10.44
N SER A 163 15.30 6.46 -11.58
CA SER A 163 16.51 5.79 -12.08
C SER A 163 17.74 5.96 -11.20
N PHE A 164 17.83 7.05 -10.43
CA PHE A 164 18.91 7.25 -9.44
C PHE A 164 18.74 6.38 -8.19
N TYR A 165 17.51 5.90 -7.95
CA TYR A 165 17.17 5.01 -6.86
C TYR A 165 16.89 3.60 -7.40
N SER A 166 17.84 3.04 -8.14
CA SER A 166 17.69 1.70 -8.69
C SER A 166 17.69 0.65 -7.58
N LEU A 167 16.62 -0.14 -7.52
CA LEU A 167 16.64 -1.35 -6.71
C LEU A 167 17.70 -2.27 -7.32
N LYS A 168 18.66 -2.72 -6.52
CA LYS A 168 19.61 -3.75 -6.96
C LYS A 168 18.79 -4.98 -7.30
N THR A 169 18.53 -5.20 -8.59
CA THR A 169 18.05 -6.49 -9.08
C THR A 169 19.17 -7.47 -8.80
N SER A 170 19.07 -8.22 -7.71
CA SER A 170 19.84 -9.44 -7.47
C SER A 170 19.38 -10.56 -8.41
N TYR A 171 19.17 -10.25 -9.69
CA TYR A 171 19.14 -11.20 -10.77
C TYR A 171 20.47 -11.07 -11.48
N GLY A 172 21.44 -11.86 -11.02
CA GLY A 172 22.64 -12.15 -11.78
C GLY A 172 22.27 -12.91 -13.05
N PHE A 173 21.82 -12.20 -14.08
CA PHE A 173 21.98 -12.70 -15.44
C PHE A 173 23.43 -12.47 -15.82
N THR A 174 24.28 -13.42 -15.45
CA THR A 174 25.56 -13.64 -16.14
C THR A 174 25.24 -13.96 -17.59
N HIS A 175 25.16 -12.95 -18.45
CA HIS A 175 25.43 -13.15 -19.87
C HIS A 175 26.92 -13.53 -19.96
N ALA A 176 27.21 -14.81 -19.79
CA ALA A 176 28.44 -15.37 -20.31
C ALA A 176 28.41 -15.09 -21.81
N LYS A 177 29.19 -14.10 -22.25
CA LYS A 177 29.53 -13.92 -23.67
C LYS A 177 30.25 -15.20 -24.09
N ARG A 178 29.51 -16.19 -24.60
CA ARG A 178 30.09 -17.27 -25.38
C ARG A 178 30.56 -16.63 -26.69
N HIS A 179 31.85 -16.35 -26.78
CA HIS A 179 32.50 -16.16 -28.07
C HIS A 179 32.31 -17.47 -28.85
N LEU A 180 31.47 -17.42 -29.89
CA LEU A 180 31.50 -18.44 -30.94
C LEU A 180 32.73 -18.17 -31.78
N THR A 181 33.83 -18.86 -31.49
CA THR A 181 34.91 -19.03 -32.45
C THR A 181 34.44 -20.02 -33.51
N PHE A 182 34.16 -19.53 -34.71
CA PHE A 182 34.08 -20.35 -35.90
C PHE A 182 35.49 -20.82 -36.27
N ARG A 183 35.65 -22.13 -36.47
CA ARG A 183 36.75 -22.74 -37.21
C ARG A 183 36.21 -23.17 -38.57
#